data_AF-A0A2E8D443-F1
#
_entry.id   AF-A0A2E8D443-F1
#
_cell.length_a   1.000
_cell.length_b   1.000
_cell.length_c   1.000
_cell.angle_alpha   90.00
_cell.angle_beta   90.00
_cell.angle_gamma   90.00
#
_symmetry.space_group_name_H-M   'P 1'
#
loop_
_entity.id
_entity.type
_entity.pdbx_description
1 polymer ?
#
loop_
_entity_poly.entity_id
_entity_poly.type
_entity_poly.pdbx_seq_one_letter_code
_entity_poly.pdbx_strand_id
1 'polypeptide(L)' 'MTIDATDTAGPFENMSLKGIFKLEDDVLTVCFGAPEGERPTEFTTKDGKAMILHVWKRQE' A
#
# COMPACT_ATOMS: atom_id res chain seq x y z
N MET A 1 8.07 -3.64 -8.21
CA MET A 1 8.38 -2.64 -7.16
C MET A 1 7.53 -2.97 -5.94
N THR A 2 8.16 -3.24 -4.80
CA THR A 2 7.50 -3.76 -3.59
C THR A 2 7.75 -2.81 -2.42
N ILE A 3 6.76 -2.63 -1.55
CA ILE A 3 6.88 -1.79 -0.35
C ILE A 3 6.26 -2.52 0.82
N ASP A 4 6.85 -2.37 1.99
CA ASP A 4 6.31 -2.88 3.24
C ASP A 4 6.20 -1.69 4.21
N ALA A 5 5.07 -1.59 4.89
CA ALA A 5 4.81 -0.56 5.90
C ALA A 5 4.47 -1.24 7.22
N THR A 6 4.96 -0.69 8.32
CA THR A 6 4.63 -1.16 9.67
C THR A 6 3.95 -0.01 10.40
N ASP A 7 2.73 -0.25 10.88
CA ASP A 7 2.02 0.74 11.67
C ASP A 7 2.69 0.88 13.04
N THR A 8 3.14 2.09 13.38
CA THR A 8 3.82 2.37 14.65
C THR A 8 2.85 2.75 15.77
N ALA A 9 1.58 3.00 15.44
CA ALA A 9 0.50 3.30 16.37
C ALA A 9 -0.86 2.98 15.72
N GLY A 10 -1.90 2.78 16.53
CA GLY A 10 -3.28 2.56 16.09
C GLY A 10 -3.76 1.12 16.27
N PRO A 11 -4.96 0.77 15.77
CA PRO A 11 -5.56 -0.56 15.96
C PRO A 11 -4.77 -1.71 15.30
N PHE A 12 -3.84 -1.39 14.39
CA PHE A 12 -2.96 -2.35 13.72
C PHE A 12 -1.48 -2.15 14.11
N GLU A 13 -1.20 -1.56 15.27
CA GLU A 13 0.17 -1.33 15.76
C GLU A 13 1.04 -2.60 15.70
N ASN A 14 2.28 -2.45 15.24
CA ASN A 14 3.25 -3.53 14.97
C ASN A 14 2.85 -4.53 13.89
N MET A 15 1.71 -4.35 13.22
CA MET A 15 1.35 -5.17 12.07
C MET A 15 2.04 -4.64 10.81
N SER A 16 2.44 -5.56 9.94
CA SER A 16 3.09 -5.22 8.67
C SER A 16 2.11 -5.37 7.52
N LEU A 17 2.00 -4.30 6.73
CA LEU A 17 1.24 -4.21 5.50
C LEU A 17 2.18 -4.44 4.32
N LYS A 18 1.94 -5.52 3.59
CA LYS A 18 2.69 -5.83 2.36
C LYS A 18 2.02 -5.19 1.17
N GLY A 19 2.80 -4.50 0.36
CA GLY A 19 2.27 -3.73 -0.76
C GLY A 19 3.17 -3.72 -1.99
N ILE A 20 2.63 -3.08 -3.02
CA ILE A 20 3.34 -2.69 -4.23
C ILE A 20 3.24 -1.18 -4.40
N PHE A 21 4.25 -0.59 -5.02
CA PHE A 21 4.27 0.84 -5.31
C PHE A 21 4.72 1.10 -6.72
N LYS A 22 4.36 2.26 -7.25
CA LYS A 22 4.79 2.77 -8.54
C LYS A 22 5.05 4.26 -8.38
N LEU A 23 6.18 4.72 -8.89
CA LEU A 23 6.50 6.15 -8.97
C LEU A 23 6.55 6.51 -10.45
N GLU A 24 5.68 7.41 -10.88
CA GLU A 24 5.62 7.94 -12.24
C GLU A 24 5.63 9.46 -12.15
N ASP A 25 6.63 10.09 -12.75
CA ASP A 25 6.86 11.54 -12.66
C ASP A 25 6.82 12.02 -11.20
N ASP A 26 5.81 12.81 -10.84
CA ASP A 26 5.57 13.34 -9.51
C ASP A 26 4.45 12.62 -8.75
N VAL A 27 4.06 11.43 -9.21
CA VAL A 27 2.96 10.65 -8.65
C VAL A 27 3.46 9.34 -8.05
N LEU A 28 3.27 9.19 -6.75
CA LEU A 28 3.49 7.95 -6.00
C LEU A 28 2.15 7.22 -5.82
N THR A 29 2.02 6.07 -6.47
CA THR A 29 0.90 5.15 -6.25
C THR A 29 1.34 4.01 -5.34
N VAL A 30 0.60 3.73 -4.28
CA VAL A 30 0.87 2.65 -3.33
C VAL A 30 -0.38 1.82 -3.11
N CYS A 31 -0.25 0.50 -3.19
CA CYS A 31 -1.33 -0.45 -2.99
C CYS A 31 -0.93 -1.43 -1.88
N PHE A 32 -1.70 -1.47 -0.80
CA PHE A 32 -1.48 -2.34 0.35
C PHE A 32 -2.55 -3.43 0.44
N GLY A 33 -2.09 -4.64 0.76
CA GLY A 33 -2.94 -5.76 1.15
C GLY A 33 -3.48 -5.59 2.57
N ALA A 34 -4.21 -6.61 3.03
CA ALA A 34 -4.62 -6.68 4.43
C ALA A 34 -3.43 -6.77 5.39
N PRO A 35 -3.58 -6.33 6.67
CA PRO A 35 -2.58 -6.55 7.71
C PRO A 35 -2.19 -8.04 7.78
N GLU A 36 -0.88 -8.33 7.71
CA GLU A 36 -0.32 -9.69 7.62
C GLU A 36 -0.80 -10.55 6.43
N GLY A 37 -1.57 -9.96 5.50
CA GLY A 37 -2.09 -10.62 4.32
C GLY A 37 -1.07 -10.77 3.20
N GLU A 38 -1.55 -11.31 2.08
CA GLU A 38 -0.74 -11.43 0.88
C GLU A 38 -0.47 -10.07 0.22
N ARG A 39 0.68 -9.97 -0.44
CA ARG A 39 1.05 -8.77 -1.19
C ARG A 39 0.18 -8.69 -2.45
N PRO A 40 -0.47 -7.54 -2.73
CA PRO A 40 -1.20 -7.34 -3.98
C PRO A 40 -0.26 -7.48 -5.19
N THR A 41 -0.75 -8.10 -6.26
CA THR A 41 -0.01 -8.21 -7.53
C THR A 41 -0.38 -7.10 -8.52
N GLU A 42 -1.49 -6.40 -8.27
CA GLU A 42 -2.05 -5.37 -9.12
C GLU A 42 -2.50 -4.16 -8.30
N PHE A 43 -2.49 -2.98 -8.91
CA PHE A 43 -2.95 -1.73 -8.30
C PHE A 43 -4.48 -1.64 -8.37
N THR A 44 -5.17 -2.55 -7.69
CA THR A 44 -6.64 -2.65 -7.69
C THR A 44 -7.16 -3.02 -6.32
N THR A 45 -8.25 -2.38 -5.91
CA THR A 45 -9.03 -2.78 -4.72
C THR A 45 -10.15 -3.77 -5.06
N LYS A 46 -10.30 -4.13 -6.34
CA LYS A 46 -11.24 -5.16 -6.76
C LYS A 46 -10.83 -6.52 -6.18
N ASP A 47 -11.83 -7.32 -5.87
CA ASP A 47 -11.69 -8.67 -5.30
C ASP A 47 -11.13 -8.73 -3.87
N GLY A 48 -11.05 -7.60 -3.16
CA GLY A 48 -10.65 -7.57 -1.75
C GLY A 48 -9.18 -7.94 -1.48
N LYS A 49 -8.38 -8.11 -2.55
CA LYS A 49 -6.95 -8.43 -2.46
C LYS A 49 -6.10 -7.24 -2.00
N ALA A 50 -6.52 -6.03 -2.35
CA ALA A 50 -5.98 -4.82 -1.77
C ALA A 50 -7.04 -4.13 -0.92
N MET A 51 -6.61 -3.74 0.28
CA MET A 51 -7.46 -3.00 1.22
C MET A 51 -7.39 -1.51 0.96
N ILE A 52 -6.23 -1.01 0.51
CA ILE A 52 -5.96 0.42 0.40
C ILE A 52 -5.14 0.71 -0.85
N LEU A 53 -5.61 1.65 -1.67
CA LEU A 53 -4.87 2.24 -2.79
C LEU A 53 -4.73 3.74 -2.53
N HIS A 54 -3.49 4.19 -2.36
CA HIS A 54 -3.14 5.60 -2.22
C HIS A 54 -2.49 6.12 -3.49
N VAL A 55 -2.87 7.33 -3.90
CA VAL A 55 -2.21 8.07 -4.97
C VAL A 55 -1.82 9.42 -4.41
N TRP A 56 -0.51 9.64 -4.29
CA TRP A 56 0.08 10.85 -3.77
C TRP A 56 0.72 11.63 -4.91
N LYS A 57 0.48 12.93 -4.97
CA LYS A 57 1.23 13.83 -5.85
C LYS A 57 2.24 14.60 -5.00
N ARG A 58 3.46 14.74 -5.49
CA ARG A 58 4.47 15.61 -4.87
C ARG A 58 3.92 17.04 -4.84
N GLN A 59 3.93 17.64 -3.66
CA GLN A 59 3.63 19.06 -3.54
C GLN A 59 4.81 19.86 -4.11
N GLU A 60 4.49 20.84 -4.95
CA GLU A 60 5.44 21.80 -5.52
C GLU A 60 6.12 22.67 -4.46
#